data_AF-A0AA51P1E0-F1
#
_entry.id   AF-A0AA51P1E0-F1
#
_cell.length_a   1.000
_cell.length_b   1.000
_cell.length_c   1.000
_cell.angle_alpha   90.00
_cell.angle_beta   90.00
_cell.angle_gamma   90.00
#
_symmetry.space_group_name_H-M   'P 1'
#
loop_
_entity.id
_entity.type
_entity.pdbx_description
1 polymer ?
#
loop_
_entity_poly.entity_id
_entity_poly.type
_entity_poly.pdbx_seq_one_letter_code
_entity_poly.pdbx_strand_id
1 'polypeptide(L)' 'RDDCLYEDEDVQEALRRIPPHVVDERNFRMARALNLSMKNILLPKSEWTKFEEDRLYLTPMVEQV' A
#
# COMPACT_ATOMS: atom_id res chain seq x y z
N ARG A 1 -4.45 -2.84 3.12
CA ARG A 1 -3.62 -3.41 4.22
C ARG A 1 -2.12 -3.33 3.93
N ASP A 2 -1.68 -3.86 2.78
CA ASP A 2 -0.26 -4.07 2.48
C ASP A 2 0.58 -2.79 2.38
N ASP A 3 -0.06 -1.64 2.10
CA ASP A 3 0.61 -0.32 2.14
C ASP A 3 1.16 0.03 3.54
N CYS A 4 0.68 -0.61 4.60
CA CYS A 4 1.04 -0.34 6.01
C CYS A 4 2.08 -1.31 6.59
N LEU A 5 2.65 -2.22 5.79
CA LEU A 5 3.70 -3.13 6.24
C LEU A 5 5.00 -2.35 6.55
N TYR A 6 5.76 -2.80 7.54
CA TYR A 6 7.10 -2.30 7.80
C TYR A 6 8.05 -2.80 6.71
N GLU A 7 8.84 -1.91 6.10
CA GLU A 7 9.76 -2.26 5.01
C GLU A 7 11.07 -2.87 5.55
N ASP A 8 11.00 -4.13 5.99
CA ASP A 8 12.17 -4.97 6.24
C ASP A 8 12.78 -5.55 4.94
N GLU A 9 13.81 -6.37 5.04
CA GLU A 9 14.52 -6.94 3.89
C GLU A 9 13.61 -7.78 2.99
N ASP A 10 12.69 -8.55 3.58
CA ASP A 10 11.75 -9.41 2.84
C ASP A 10 10.71 -8.58 2.09
N VAL A 11 10.16 -7.54 2.73
CA VAL A 11 9.22 -6.61 2.10
C VAL A 11 9.89 -5.82 0.97
N GLN A 12 11.14 -5.38 1.16
CA GLN A 12 11.89 -4.68 0.12
C GLN A 12 12.14 -5.56 -1.11
N GLU A 13 12.51 -6.83 -0.90
CA GLU A 13 12.69 -7.78 -1.99
C GLU A 13 11.36 -8.13 -2.68
N ALA A 14 10.27 -8.27 -1.92
CA ALA A 14 8.94 -8.48 -2.48
C ALA A 14 8.48 -7.29 -3.35
N LEU A 15 8.74 -6.05 -2.92
CA LEU A 15 8.47 -4.84 -3.71
C LEU A 15 9.28 -4.80 -5.01
N ARG A 16 10.51 -5.35 -5.01
CA ARG A 16 11.34 -5.45 -6.22
C ARG A 16 10.82 -6.48 -7.23
N ARG A 17 10.12 -7.52 -6.76
CA ARG A 17 9.61 -8.63 -7.58
C ARG A 17 8.25 -8.36 -8.24
N ILE A 18 7.41 -7.49 -7.65
CA ILE A 18 6.10 -7.17 -8.21
C ILE A 18 6.18 -6.26 -9.45
N PRO A 19 5.15 -6.22 -10.31
CA PRO A 19 5.15 -5.35 -11.48
C PRO A 19 5.29 -3.86 -11.11
N PRO A 20 6.06 -3.06 -11.88
CA PRO A 20 6.32 -1.65 -11.58
C PRO A 20 5.06 -0.79 -11.40
N HIS A 21 4.02 -1.00 -12.23
CA HIS A 21 2.77 -0.23 -12.11
C HIS A 21 2.07 -0.43 -10.76
N VAL A 22 2.19 -1.60 -10.12
CA VAL A 22 1.63 -1.86 -8.79
C VAL A 22 2.38 -1.07 -7.72
N VAL A 23 3.70 -0.93 -7.88
CA VAL A 23 4.54 -0.08 -7.02
C VAL A 23 4.17 1.39 -7.19
N ASP A 24 3.93 1.85 -8.43
CA ASP A 24 3.49 3.22 -8.69
C ASP A 24 2.12 3.51 -8.04
N GLU A 25 1.17 2.58 -8.15
CA GLU A 25 -0.13 2.69 -7.48
C GLU A 25 0.00 2.74 -5.94
N ARG A 26 0.86 1.90 -5.35
CA ARG A 26 1.21 1.96 -3.92
C ARG A 26 1.76 3.33 -3.54
N ASN A 27 2.74 3.82 -4.29
CA ASN A 27 3.39 5.10 -4.03
C ASN A 27 2.38 6.25 -4.09
N PHE A 28 1.44 6.22 -5.04
CA PHE A 28 0.36 7.20 -5.11
C PHE A 28 -0.56 7.14 -3.87
N ARG A 29 -0.97 5.95 -3.44
CA ARG A 29 -1.79 5.78 -2.22
C ARG A 29 -1.07 6.30 -0.97
N MET A 30 0.21 6.00 -0.83
CA MET A 30 1.05 6.48 0.28
C MET A 30 1.21 8.01 0.25
N ALA A 31 1.51 8.59 -0.92
CA ALA A 31 1.62 10.05 -1.06
C ALA A 31 0.30 10.76 -0.72
N ARG A 32 -0.83 10.19 -1.14
CA ARG A 32 -2.17 10.68 -0.79
C ARG A 32 -2.41 10.60 0.72
N ALA A 33 -2.10 9.47 1.36
CA ALA A 33 -2.24 9.30 2.80
C ALA A 33 -1.37 10.28 3.58
N LEU A 34 -0.12 10.49 3.16
CA LEU A 34 0.78 11.47 3.75
C LEU A 34 0.23 12.90 3.61
N ASN A 35 -0.30 13.27 2.44
CA ASN A 35 -0.91 14.59 2.22
C ASN A 35 -2.08 14.87 3.17
N LEU A 36 -2.93 13.88 3.38
CA LEU A 36 -4.08 13.96 4.28
C LEU A 36 -3.64 14.07 5.73
N SER A 37 -2.65 13.25 6.13
CA SER A 37 -2.03 13.28 7.45
C SER A 37 -1.41 14.64 7.76
N MET A 38 -0.63 15.21 6.84
CA MET A 38 -0.04 16.54 6.98
C MET A 38 -1.08 17.64 7.23
N LYS A 39 -2.27 17.49 6.64
CA LYS A 39 -3.39 18.43 6.78
C LYS A 39 -4.31 18.10 7.98
N ASN A 40 -4.06 17.01 8.70
CA ASN A 40 -4.94 16.47 9.73
C ASN A 40 -6.40 16.29 9.26
N ILE A 41 -6.59 15.87 8.02
CA ILE A 41 -7.91 15.58 7.44
C ILE A 41 -8.00 14.11 7.02
N LEU A 42 -9.22 13.59 6.97
CA LEU A 42 -9.51 12.24 6.48
C LEU A 42 -10.12 12.30 5.08
N LEU A 43 -10.06 11.17 4.37
CA LEU A 43 -10.83 11.00 3.14
C LEU A 43 -12.33 11.06 3.41
N PRO A 44 -13.15 11.51 2.44
CA PRO A 44 -14.58 11.31 2.45
C PRO A 44 -14.93 9.82 2.65
N LYS A 45 -15.97 9.52 3.41
CA LYS A 45 -16.36 8.14 3.75
C LYS A 45 -16.66 7.27 2.52
N SER A 46 -17.11 7.87 1.42
CA SER A 46 -17.35 7.19 0.14
C SER A 46 -16.08 6.65 -0.53
N GLU A 47 -14.92 7.20 -0.18
CA GLU A 47 -13.62 6.83 -0.74
C GLU A 47 -12.80 5.92 0.19
N TRP A 48 -13.37 5.50 1.31
CA TRP A 48 -12.71 4.58 2.21
C TRP A 48 -12.67 3.20 1.55
N THR A 49 -11.48 2.59 1.56
CA THR A 49 -11.31 1.21 1.11
C THR A 49 -12.25 0.31 1.92
N LYS A 50 -13.14 -0.41 1.22
CA LYS A 50 -14.01 -1.39 1.87
C LYS A 50 -13.23 -2.64 2.20
N PHE A 51 -13.70 -3.39 3.20
CA PHE A 51 -13.04 -4.61 3.65
C PHE A 51 -12.98 -5.67 2.52
N GLU A 52 -14.05 -5.77 1.73
CA GLU A 52 -14.16 -6.73 0.62
C GLU A 52 -13.31 -6.34 -0.60
N GLU A 53 -12.88 -5.08 -0.69
CA GLU A 53 -12.12 -4.52 -1.79
C GLU A 53 -10.60 -4.45 -1.49
N ASP A 54 -10.19 -4.68 -0.23
CA ASP A 54 -8.78 -4.66 0.18
C ASP A 54 -8.05 -5.91 -0.31
N ARG A 55 -7.29 -5.76 -1.40
CA ARG A 55 -6.53 -6.84 -2.04
C ARG A 55 -5.11 -6.90 -1.50
N LEU A 56 -4.66 -8.13 -1.24
CA LEU A 56 -3.32 -8.42 -0.73
C LEU A 56 -2.31 -8.49 -1.89
N TYR A 57 -1.94 -7.34 -2.42
CA TYR A 57 -1.09 -7.26 -3.61
C TYR A 57 0.39 -7.58 -3.32
N LEU A 58 0.84 -7.49 -2.07
CA LEU A 58 2.24 -7.68 -1.67
C LEU A 58 2.43 -8.92 -0.79
N THR A 59 1.49 -9.20 0.12
CA THR A 59 1.59 -10.31 1.08
C THR A 59 1.98 -11.65 0.43
N PRO A 60 1.37 -12.08 -0.70
CA PRO A 60 1.73 -13.35 -1.33
C PRO A 60 3.17 -13.39 -1.86
N MET A 61 3.77 -12.23 -2.15
CA MET A 61 5.17 -12.15 -2.58
C MET A 61 6.11 -12.15 -1.39
N VAL A 62 5.75 -11.50 -0.27
CA VAL A 62 6.54 -11.55 0.97
C VAL A 62 6.65 -12.99 1.48
N GLU A 63 5.57 -13.77 1.40
CA GLU A 63 5.58 -15.20 1.79
C GLU A 63 6.46 -16.10 0.90
N GLN A 64 6.95 -15.60 -0.24
CA GLN A 64 7.82 -16.30 -1.19
C GLN A 64 9.27 -15.78 -1.19
N VAL A 65 9.60 -14.80 -0.35
CA VAL A 65 10.97 -14.34 -0.10
C VAL A 65 11.55 -15.18 1.03
#